data_AF-A0A7J8A1J3-F1
#
_entry.id   AF-A0A7J8A1J3-F1
#
_cell.length_a   1.000
_cell.length_b   1.000
_cell.length_c   1.000
_cell.angle_alpha   90.00
_cell.angle_beta   90.00
_cell.angle_gamma   90.00
#
_symmetry.space_group_name_H-M   'P 1'
#
loop_
_entity.id
_entity.type
_entity.pdbx_description
1 polymer ?
#
loop_
_entity_poly.entity_id
_entity_poly.type
_entity_poly.pdbx_seq_one_letter_code
_entity_poly.pdbx_strand_id
1 'polypeptide(L)'
;MCLSLRTLPYCAVPWVCSESSVASLKLSDYVLHNSNTMRLGSIFGLGLAYAGSNREDVLTLLLPVMGDSKSSMEVAGVTALACGMIAVGSCNGDVTSTILQTIMEKSETELKDTYARWLPLGLGLNHLGKGEAIEAILAALEVVSEPFRSFANTLVDVCAYAGSGNVLKVQQLLHICSEHFDSKEKEEDKDKKEKKDKDKKEAPADMGAHQGVAVLGIALIAMGEEIGAEMALRTFGHLLRYGEPTLRRAVPLALALISVSNPRLNILDTLSKFSHDADPEVSYNSIFAMGMVGSGTNNARLAAMLRQLAQYHAKDPNNLFMVRLAQGLTHLGKGTLTLCPYHSDRQLMSQVAVAGLLTVLVSFLDVRNIILGKSHYVLYGLVAAMQPRMLVTFDEELRPLPVSVRVGQAVDVVGQAGKPKAITGFQTHTTPVLLAHGERAELATEEYLPVTPILEGFVILRKNPNYDL
;
A
#
# COMPACT_ATOMS: atom_id res chain seq x y z
N MET A 1 -28.01 24.42 -4.75
CA MET A 1 -29.08 24.24 -3.75
C MET A 1 -29.58 22.80 -3.87
N CYS A 2 -29.66 22.08 -2.75
CA CYS A 2 -29.92 20.64 -2.60
C CYS A 2 -28.77 19.67 -2.94
N LEU A 3 -27.83 19.56 -1.99
CA LEU A 3 -27.09 18.32 -1.76
C LEU A 3 -28.11 17.19 -1.49
N SER A 4 -28.16 16.20 -2.38
CA SER A 4 -28.77 14.90 -2.08
C SER A 4 -27.74 14.05 -1.36
N LEU A 5 -27.95 13.91 -0.07
CA LEU A 5 -27.03 13.42 0.95
C LEU A 5 -27.27 11.93 1.24
N ARG A 6 -27.35 11.06 0.22
CA ARG A 6 -27.82 9.68 0.43
C ARG A 6 -27.00 8.52 -0.14
N THR A 7 -25.83 8.72 -0.74
CA THR A 7 -24.97 7.60 -1.13
C THR A 7 -23.51 7.97 -1.01
N LEU A 8 -22.77 7.19 -0.21
CA LEU A 8 -21.30 7.12 -0.03
C LEU A 8 -20.70 7.91 1.15
N PRO A 9 -20.44 7.25 2.30
CA PRO A 9 -19.56 7.77 3.34
C PRO A 9 -18.07 7.34 3.18
N TYR A 10 -17.65 6.80 2.03
CA TYR A 10 -16.33 6.15 1.89
C TYR A 10 -15.47 6.65 0.71
N CYS A 11 -15.37 7.98 0.50
CA CYS A 11 -14.38 8.54 -0.42
C CYS A 11 -13.31 9.33 0.36
N ALA A 12 -12.19 8.67 0.66
CA ALA A 12 -11.05 9.27 1.37
C ALA A 12 -10.20 10.24 0.50
N VAL A 13 -10.66 10.61 -0.70
CA VAL A 13 -10.08 11.69 -1.52
C VAL A 13 -11.16 12.72 -1.88
N PRO A 14 -11.71 13.49 -0.92
CA PRO A 14 -12.81 14.41 -1.23
C PRO A 14 -12.36 15.57 -2.14
N TRP A 15 -11.07 15.95 -2.11
CA TRP A 15 -10.58 17.19 -2.71
C TRP A 15 -10.40 17.14 -4.23
N VAL A 16 -10.23 15.95 -4.83
CA VAL A 16 -10.11 15.81 -6.29
C VAL A 16 -11.43 15.36 -6.92
N CYS A 17 -12.24 14.56 -6.20
CA CYS A 17 -13.48 13.98 -6.72
C CYS A 17 -14.52 15.04 -7.16
N SER A 18 -14.61 16.19 -6.47
CA SER A 18 -15.62 17.21 -6.79
C SER A 18 -15.31 18.04 -8.05
N GLU A 19 -14.04 18.13 -8.47
CA GLU A 19 -13.60 18.78 -9.73
C GLU A 19 -13.25 17.78 -10.84
N SER A 20 -13.40 16.47 -10.59
CA SER A 20 -12.94 15.38 -11.47
C SER A 20 -13.59 15.32 -12.84
N SER A 21 -14.76 15.94 -13.02
CA SER A 21 -15.42 16.03 -14.33
C SER A 21 -14.53 16.75 -15.37
N VAL A 22 -13.73 17.74 -14.95
CA VAL A 22 -12.79 18.47 -15.82
C VAL A 22 -11.57 17.61 -16.15
N ALA A 23 -11.12 16.77 -15.21
CA ALA A 23 -10.00 15.85 -15.43
C ALA A 23 -10.38 14.78 -16.44
N SER A 24 -11.56 14.16 -16.33
CA SER A 24 -12.05 13.18 -17.31
C SER A 24 -12.06 13.74 -18.73
N LEU A 25 -12.53 14.98 -18.88
CA LEU A 25 -12.74 15.62 -20.18
C LEU A 25 -11.44 16.10 -20.82
N LYS A 26 -10.41 16.41 -20.02
CA LYS A 26 -9.08 16.77 -20.55
C LYS A 26 -8.19 15.57 -20.79
N LEU A 27 -8.29 14.52 -19.97
CA LEU A 27 -7.41 13.35 -20.03
C LEU A 27 -7.91 12.29 -21.02
N SER A 28 -9.22 12.20 -21.28
CA SER A 28 -9.81 11.28 -22.28
C SER A 28 -9.16 11.41 -23.65
N ASP A 29 -8.83 12.63 -24.06
CA ASP A 29 -8.26 12.93 -25.38
C ASP A 29 -6.80 12.45 -25.51
N TYR A 30 -6.10 12.29 -24.38
CA TYR A 30 -4.69 11.88 -24.36
C TYR A 30 -4.49 10.38 -24.14
N VAL A 31 -5.55 9.62 -23.82
CA VAL A 31 -5.49 8.16 -23.60
C VAL A 31 -5.09 7.41 -24.88
N LEU A 32 -5.39 7.93 -26.07
CA LEU A 32 -5.01 7.34 -27.36
C LEU A 32 -3.85 8.07 -28.05
N HIS A 33 -3.21 9.03 -27.37
CA HIS A 33 -2.18 9.86 -27.99
C HIS A 33 -0.95 9.03 -28.43
N ASN A 34 -0.29 9.42 -29.53
CA ASN A 34 0.85 8.69 -30.13
C ASN A 34 2.12 8.69 -29.27
N SER A 35 2.23 9.59 -28.28
CA SER A 35 3.36 9.62 -27.34
C SER A 35 3.08 8.73 -26.13
N ASN A 36 3.95 7.74 -25.91
CA ASN A 36 3.83 6.81 -24.78
C ASN A 36 3.82 7.48 -23.41
N THR A 37 4.60 8.55 -23.21
CA THR A 37 4.67 9.25 -21.91
C THR A 37 3.39 10.00 -21.59
N MET A 38 2.79 10.65 -22.59
CA MET A 38 1.51 11.36 -22.45
C MET A 38 0.39 10.35 -22.18
N ARG A 39 0.42 9.22 -22.87
CA ARG A 39 -0.53 8.11 -22.69
C ARG A 39 -0.45 7.53 -21.29
N LEU A 40 0.75 7.16 -20.83
CA LEU A 40 1.03 6.63 -19.49
C LEU A 40 0.56 7.59 -18.39
N GLY A 41 0.94 8.87 -18.48
CA GLY A 41 0.57 9.88 -17.49
C GLY A 41 -0.94 10.10 -17.43
N SER A 42 -1.63 10.00 -18.58
CA SER A 42 -3.08 10.23 -18.64
C SER A 42 -3.87 9.08 -18.03
N ILE A 43 -3.47 7.84 -18.34
CA ILE A 43 -4.09 6.63 -17.80
C ILE A 43 -3.88 6.55 -16.28
N PHE A 44 -2.65 6.78 -15.81
CA PHE A 44 -2.34 6.74 -14.38
C PHE A 44 -3.05 7.87 -13.62
N GLY A 45 -3.10 9.08 -14.19
CA GLY A 45 -3.82 10.22 -13.61
C GLY A 45 -5.33 9.98 -13.51
N LEU A 46 -5.95 9.37 -14.53
CA LEU A 46 -7.36 8.96 -14.49
C LEU A 46 -7.60 7.87 -13.43
N GLY A 47 -6.72 6.87 -13.36
CA GLY A 47 -6.77 5.81 -12.35
C GLY A 47 -6.70 6.33 -10.93
N LEU A 48 -5.82 7.31 -10.68
CA LEU A 48 -5.69 7.96 -9.37
C LEU A 48 -6.89 8.85 -9.03
N ALA A 49 -7.40 9.63 -10.00
CA ALA A 49 -8.51 10.53 -9.76
C ALA A 49 -9.83 9.78 -9.48
N TYR A 50 -10.04 8.65 -10.15
CA TYR A 50 -11.26 7.83 -10.02
C TYR A 50 -11.08 6.59 -9.15
N ALA A 51 -10.02 6.53 -8.35
CA ALA A 51 -9.75 5.40 -7.47
C ALA A 51 -10.93 5.15 -6.52
N GLY A 52 -11.45 3.91 -6.52
CA GLY A 52 -12.59 3.49 -5.70
C GLY A 52 -13.96 4.10 -6.08
N SER A 53 -14.06 4.86 -7.17
CA SER A 53 -15.34 5.45 -7.61
C SER A 53 -16.21 4.46 -8.40
N ASN A 54 -15.63 3.37 -8.93
CA ASN A 54 -16.30 2.35 -9.74
C ASN A 54 -17.21 2.92 -10.86
N ARG A 55 -16.75 3.92 -11.60
CA ARG A 55 -17.53 4.50 -12.72
C ARG A 55 -17.30 3.73 -14.01
N GLU A 56 -18.37 3.19 -14.58
CA GLU A 56 -18.36 2.43 -15.84
C GLU A 56 -17.89 3.27 -17.04
N ASP A 57 -18.23 4.57 -17.09
CA ASP A 57 -17.82 5.48 -18.18
C ASP A 57 -16.29 5.62 -18.30
N VAL A 58 -15.57 5.54 -17.18
CA VAL A 58 -14.09 5.64 -17.18
C VAL A 58 -13.48 4.28 -17.51
N LEU A 59 -14.07 3.20 -17.00
CA LEU A 59 -13.62 1.84 -17.30
C LEU A 59 -13.76 1.54 -18.80
N THR A 60 -14.91 1.84 -19.40
CA THR A 60 -15.15 1.65 -20.85
C THR A 60 -14.19 2.43 -21.73
N LEU A 61 -13.63 3.54 -21.25
CA LEU A 61 -12.60 4.30 -21.96
C LEU A 61 -11.19 3.70 -21.83
N LEU A 62 -10.91 2.99 -20.73
CA LEU A 62 -9.60 2.38 -20.45
C LEU A 62 -9.50 0.93 -20.97
N LEU A 63 -10.59 0.17 -21.00
CA LEU A 63 -10.60 -1.23 -21.45
C LEU A 63 -10.05 -1.41 -22.89
N PRO A 64 -10.38 -0.55 -23.88
CA PRO A 64 -9.84 -0.68 -25.24
C PRO A 64 -8.33 -0.46 -25.33
N VAL A 65 -7.74 0.30 -24.41
CA VAL A 65 -6.29 0.58 -24.38
C VAL A 65 -5.48 -0.67 -24.08
N MET A 66 -6.06 -1.57 -23.29
CA MET A 66 -5.44 -2.82 -22.88
C MET A 66 -5.44 -3.87 -24.00
N GLY A 67 -6.46 -3.86 -24.88
CA GLY A 67 -6.56 -4.72 -26.05
C GLY A 67 -5.87 -4.19 -27.32
N ASP A 68 -5.30 -2.98 -27.29
CA ASP A 68 -4.61 -2.43 -28.47
C ASP A 68 -3.23 -3.08 -28.65
N SER A 69 -3.07 -3.85 -29.72
CA SER A 69 -1.81 -4.47 -30.17
C SER A 69 -0.64 -3.49 -30.38
N LYS A 70 -0.90 -2.18 -30.50
CA LYS A 70 0.15 -1.15 -30.58
C LYS A 70 0.68 -0.67 -29.23
N SER A 71 0.06 -1.07 -28.13
CA SER A 71 0.45 -0.62 -26.79
C SER A 71 1.75 -1.27 -26.34
N SER A 72 2.68 -0.45 -25.82
CA SER A 72 3.87 -0.99 -25.15
C SER A 72 3.49 -1.74 -23.87
N MET A 73 4.33 -2.68 -23.47
CA MET A 73 4.14 -3.46 -22.23
C MET A 73 3.93 -2.56 -21.00
N GLU A 74 4.61 -1.40 -20.96
CA GLU A 74 4.45 -0.39 -19.90
C GLU A 74 3.02 0.18 -19.87
N VAL A 75 2.46 0.52 -21.04
CA VAL A 75 1.10 1.08 -21.16
C VAL A 75 0.06 0.05 -20.72
N ALA A 76 0.20 -1.20 -21.17
CA ALA A 76 -0.72 -2.27 -20.78
C ALA A 76 -0.67 -2.55 -19.26
N GLY A 77 0.53 -2.58 -18.66
CA GLY A 77 0.71 -2.77 -17.22
C GLY A 77 0.10 -1.64 -16.40
N VAL A 78 0.33 -0.37 -16.76
CA VAL A 78 -0.27 0.79 -16.07
C VAL A 78 -1.78 0.85 -16.27
N THR A 79 -2.29 0.45 -17.43
CA THR A 79 -3.74 0.40 -17.69
C THR A 79 -4.42 -0.63 -16.79
N ALA A 80 -3.87 -1.84 -16.67
CA ALA A 80 -4.41 -2.86 -15.77
C ALA A 80 -4.38 -2.41 -14.31
N LEU A 81 -3.29 -1.76 -13.90
CA LEU A 81 -3.17 -1.16 -12.57
C LEU A 81 -4.22 -0.06 -12.33
N ALA A 82 -4.40 0.86 -13.28
CA ALA A 82 -5.38 1.94 -13.18
C ALA A 82 -6.81 1.40 -13.11
N CYS A 83 -7.16 0.42 -13.96
CA CYS A 83 -8.45 -0.26 -13.89
C CYS A 83 -8.66 -0.96 -12.53
N GLY A 84 -7.63 -1.63 -12.03
CA GLY A 84 -7.64 -2.24 -10.69
C GLY A 84 -7.85 -1.22 -9.57
N MET A 85 -7.24 -0.04 -9.66
CA MET A 85 -7.42 1.06 -8.69
C MET A 85 -8.80 1.72 -8.75
N ILE A 86 -9.44 1.77 -9.91
CA ILE A 86 -10.81 2.30 -10.06
C ILE A 86 -11.84 1.33 -9.48
N ALA A 87 -11.63 0.03 -9.70
CA ALA A 87 -12.57 -1.04 -9.35
C ALA A 87 -12.20 -1.78 -8.05
N VAL A 88 -11.41 -1.19 -7.15
CA VAL A 88 -10.93 -1.88 -5.94
C VAL A 88 -12.10 -2.46 -5.13
N GLY A 89 -12.06 -3.76 -4.86
CA GLY A 89 -13.04 -4.48 -4.06
C GLY A 89 -14.45 -4.57 -4.66
N SER A 90 -14.69 -3.99 -5.84
CA SER A 90 -16.00 -4.02 -6.49
C SER A 90 -16.30 -5.37 -7.17
N CYS A 91 -15.26 -6.16 -7.50
CA CYS A 91 -15.36 -7.44 -8.21
C CYS A 91 -16.05 -7.27 -9.58
N ASN A 92 -15.66 -6.24 -10.33
CA ASN A 92 -16.24 -5.98 -11.63
C ASN A 92 -15.75 -7.02 -12.66
N GLY A 93 -16.69 -7.76 -13.27
CA GLY A 93 -16.40 -8.85 -14.21
C GLY A 93 -15.74 -8.39 -15.52
N ASP A 94 -16.01 -7.16 -15.96
CA ASP A 94 -15.44 -6.61 -17.19
C ASP A 94 -13.94 -6.34 -17.05
N VAL A 95 -13.52 -5.83 -15.89
CA VAL A 95 -12.09 -5.60 -15.59
C VAL A 95 -11.36 -6.92 -15.42
N THR A 96 -11.95 -7.90 -14.73
CA THR A 96 -11.33 -9.22 -14.53
C THR A 96 -11.20 -9.98 -15.85
N SER A 97 -12.24 -10.02 -16.67
CA SER A 97 -12.23 -10.73 -17.96
C SER A 97 -11.24 -10.12 -18.94
N THR A 98 -11.19 -8.79 -19.04
CA THR A 98 -10.25 -8.12 -19.94
C THR A 98 -8.80 -8.29 -19.49
N ILE A 99 -8.48 -8.18 -18.19
CA ILE A 99 -7.11 -8.41 -17.72
C ILE A 99 -6.71 -9.88 -17.93
N LEU A 100 -7.61 -10.84 -17.66
CA LEU A 100 -7.34 -12.26 -17.93
C LEU A 100 -7.11 -12.52 -19.42
N GLN A 101 -7.93 -11.94 -20.30
CA GLN A 101 -7.74 -12.03 -21.74
C GLN A 101 -6.37 -11.46 -22.15
N THR A 102 -5.98 -10.31 -21.60
CA THR A 102 -4.66 -9.71 -21.87
C THR A 102 -3.50 -10.57 -21.35
N ILE A 103 -3.68 -11.31 -20.25
CA ILE A 103 -2.66 -12.26 -19.77
C ILE A 103 -2.55 -13.46 -20.72
N MET A 104 -3.67 -13.94 -21.25
CA MET A 104 -3.74 -15.11 -22.14
C MET A 104 -3.24 -14.82 -23.56
N GLU A 105 -3.40 -13.58 -24.05
CA GLU A 105 -2.93 -13.16 -25.37
C GLU A 105 -1.42 -12.88 -25.41
N LYS A 106 -0.78 -12.72 -24.25
CA LYS A 106 0.64 -12.34 -24.17
C LYS A 106 1.59 -13.54 -24.24
N SER A 107 2.75 -13.28 -24.83
CA SER A 107 3.80 -14.29 -25.06
C SER A 107 4.71 -14.47 -23.82
N GLU A 108 5.33 -15.65 -23.68
CA GLU A 108 6.24 -15.99 -22.57
C GLU A 108 7.42 -15.02 -22.39
N THR A 109 7.79 -14.28 -23.44
CA THR A 109 8.84 -13.26 -23.40
C THR A 109 8.36 -11.95 -22.77
N GLU A 110 7.12 -11.54 -23.02
CA GLU A 110 6.53 -10.35 -22.41
C GLU A 110 6.16 -10.57 -20.94
N LEU A 111 5.88 -11.82 -20.56
CA LEU A 111 5.64 -12.20 -19.16
C LEU A 111 6.89 -12.07 -18.27
N LYS A 112 8.09 -11.99 -18.86
CA LYS A 112 9.35 -11.77 -18.13
C LYS A 112 9.68 -10.29 -17.91
N ASP A 113 9.00 -9.39 -18.60
CA ASP A 113 9.24 -7.96 -18.42
C ASP A 113 8.76 -7.50 -17.05
N THR A 114 9.49 -6.55 -16.45
CA THR A 114 9.20 -6.03 -15.11
C THR A 114 7.77 -5.49 -14.97
N TYR A 115 7.23 -4.95 -16.07
CA TYR A 115 5.86 -4.42 -16.15
C TYR A 115 4.77 -5.48 -16.14
N ALA A 116 5.10 -6.76 -16.38
CA ALA A 116 4.16 -7.88 -16.25
C ALA A 116 3.65 -8.03 -14.81
N ARG A 117 4.43 -7.60 -13.81
CA ARG A 117 4.05 -7.65 -12.39
C ARG A 117 2.82 -6.78 -12.06
N TRP A 118 2.51 -5.77 -12.88
CA TRP A 118 1.34 -4.90 -12.68
C TRP A 118 0.03 -5.53 -13.16
N LEU A 119 0.07 -6.52 -14.05
CA LEU A 119 -1.14 -7.21 -14.54
C LEU A 119 -1.81 -8.04 -13.44
N PRO A 120 -1.11 -8.96 -12.72
CA PRO A 120 -1.72 -9.70 -11.62
C PRO A 120 -2.06 -8.80 -10.43
N LEU A 121 -1.35 -7.67 -10.28
CA LEU A 121 -1.69 -6.69 -9.26
C LEU A 121 -3.04 -6.04 -9.56
N GLY A 122 -3.30 -5.64 -10.81
CA GLY A 122 -4.61 -5.11 -11.23
C GLY A 122 -5.75 -6.07 -10.93
N LEU A 123 -5.55 -7.38 -11.19
CA LEU A 123 -6.50 -8.43 -10.79
C LEU A 123 -6.68 -8.51 -9.27
N GLY A 124 -5.58 -8.58 -8.52
CA GLY A 124 -5.62 -8.67 -7.05
C GLY A 124 -6.33 -7.47 -6.41
N LEU A 125 -6.14 -6.26 -6.95
CA LEU A 125 -6.80 -5.05 -6.46
C LEU A 125 -8.31 -5.06 -6.70
N ASN A 126 -8.80 -5.58 -7.84
CA ASN A 126 -10.25 -5.69 -8.11
C ASN A 126 -10.96 -6.62 -7.10
N HIS A 127 -10.26 -7.64 -6.58
CA HIS A 127 -10.78 -8.63 -5.64
C HIS A 127 -10.32 -8.43 -4.19
N LEU A 128 -9.82 -7.24 -3.85
CA LEU A 128 -9.32 -6.93 -2.51
C LEU A 128 -10.42 -7.14 -1.44
N GLY A 129 -10.11 -7.95 -0.41
CA GLY A 129 -11.00 -8.19 0.72
C GLY A 129 -12.22 -9.08 0.44
N LYS A 130 -12.28 -9.75 -0.73
CA LYS A 130 -13.36 -10.68 -1.09
C LYS A 130 -12.80 -12.09 -1.33
N GLY A 131 -12.76 -12.89 -0.26
CA GLY A 131 -12.23 -14.26 -0.29
C GLY A 131 -13.04 -15.27 -1.12
N GLU A 132 -14.35 -15.07 -1.28
CA GLU A 132 -15.24 -16.06 -1.90
C GLU A 132 -15.12 -16.13 -3.43
N ALA A 133 -14.85 -15.00 -4.09
CA ALA A 133 -14.82 -14.91 -5.54
C ALA A 133 -13.46 -15.29 -6.15
N ILE A 134 -12.47 -15.64 -5.31
CA ILE A 134 -11.09 -15.80 -5.77
C ILE A 134 -10.81 -17.17 -6.38
N GLU A 135 -11.51 -18.22 -5.97
CA GLU A 135 -11.26 -19.58 -6.45
C GLU A 135 -11.45 -19.70 -7.96
N ALA A 136 -12.46 -19.03 -8.52
CA ALA A 136 -12.69 -18.98 -9.95
C ALA A 136 -11.53 -18.33 -10.73
N ILE A 137 -10.86 -17.35 -10.11
CA ILE A 137 -9.75 -16.61 -10.73
C ILE A 137 -8.46 -17.42 -10.63
N LEU A 138 -8.21 -18.05 -9.48
CA LEU A 138 -7.08 -18.96 -9.32
C LEU A 138 -7.17 -20.13 -10.32
N ALA A 139 -8.38 -20.65 -10.55
CA ALA A 139 -8.63 -21.66 -11.60
C ALA A 139 -8.43 -21.10 -13.02
N ALA A 140 -8.77 -19.83 -13.27
CA ALA A 140 -8.51 -19.21 -14.57
C ALA A 140 -7.00 -18.98 -14.82
N LEU A 141 -6.24 -18.63 -13.79
CA LEU A 141 -4.80 -18.41 -13.84
C LEU A 141 -3.99 -19.72 -13.93
N GLU A 142 -4.62 -20.87 -13.70
CA GLU A 142 -3.99 -22.19 -13.81
C GLU A 142 -3.56 -22.53 -15.25
N VAL A 143 -4.20 -21.92 -16.25
CA VAL A 143 -3.88 -22.15 -17.67
C VAL A 143 -2.58 -21.43 -18.11
N VAL A 144 -2.02 -20.55 -17.26
CA VAL A 144 -0.82 -19.76 -17.56
C VAL A 144 0.47 -20.56 -17.32
N SER A 145 1.53 -20.29 -18.11
CA SER A 145 2.85 -20.92 -17.97
C SER A 145 3.55 -20.58 -16.65
N GLU A 146 4.18 -21.59 -16.03
CA GLU A 146 5.11 -21.41 -14.90
C GLU A 146 6.39 -20.68 -15.38
N PRO A 147 7.00 -19.72 -14.62
CA PRO A 147 6.83 -19.35 -13.20
C PRO A 147 5.94 -18.11 -12.92
N PHE A 148 5.42 -17.43 -13.96
CA PHE A 148 4.56 -16.25 -13.77
C PHE A 148 3.22 -16.61 -13.12
N ARG A 149 2.73 -17.84 -13.37
CA ARG A 149 1.54 -18.41 -12.74
C ARG A 149 1.62 -18.41 -11.21
N SER A 150 2.71 -18.90 -10.63
CA SER A 150 2.84 -19.00 -9.18
C SER A 150 2.88 -17.62 -8.53
N PHE A 151 3.57 -16.65 -9.14
CA PHE A 151 3.58 -15.24 -8.75
C PHE A 151 2.19 -14.60 -8.82
N ALA A 152 1.46 -14.79 -9.91
CA ALA A 152 0.12 -14.24 -10.09
C ALA A 152 -0.87 -14.83 -9.08
N ASN A 153 -0.82 -16.15 -8.88
CA ASN A 153 -1.68 -16.85 -7.91
C ASN A 153 -1.45 -16.36 -6.49
N THR A 154 -0.20 -16.25 -6.03
CA THR A 154 0.05 -15.76 -4.67
C THR A 154 -0.31 -14.29 -4.51
N LEU A 155 -0.07 -13.44 -5.51
CA LEU A 155 -0.43 -12.03 -5.42
C LEU A 155 -1.94 -11.83 -5.30
N VAL A 156 -2.72 -12.56 -6.12
CA VAL A 156 -4.19 -12.51 -6.09
C VAL A 156 -4.72 -13.10 -4.78
N ASP A 157 -4.22 -14.27 -4.34
CA ASP A 157 -4.59 -14.92 -3.07
C ASP A 157 -4.38 -13.98 -1.87
N VAL A 158 -3.19 -13.40 -1.77
CA VAL A 158 -2.83 -12.44 -0.73
C VAL A 158 -3.75 -11.22 -0.71
N CYS A 159 -4.08 -10.65 -1.87
CA CYS A 159 -4.93 -9.47 -1.95
C CYS A 159 -6.37 -9.74 -1.48
N ALA A 160 -6.92 -10.94 -1.72
CA ALA A 160 -8.26 -11.27 -1.24
C ALA A 160 -8.32 -11.43 0.29
N TYR A 161 -7.26 -11.94 0.92
CA TYR A 161 -7.17 -12.12 2.37
C TYR A 161 -6.57 -10.90 3.12
N ALA A 162 -6.49 -9.74 2.46
CA ALA A 162 -5.98 -8.52 3.07
C ALA A 162 -6.77 -8.15 4.34
N GLY A 163 -6.06 -7.96 5.46
CA GLY A 163 -6.66 -7.54 6.74
C GLY A 163 -7.54 -8.58 7.45
N SER A 164 -7.61 -9.83 6.97
CA SER A 164 -8.49 -10.85 7.56
C SER A 164 -7.89 -11.60 8.77
N GLY A 165 -6.59 -11.44 9.05
CA GLY A 165 -5.90 -12.12 10.15
C GLY A 165 -5.85 -13.66 10.03
N ASN A 166 -6.09 -14.24 8.85
CA ASN A 166 -6.18 -15.70 8.72
C ASN A 166 -4.80 -16.36 8.82
N VAL A 167 -4.55 -16.99 9.98
CA VAL A 167 -3.28 -17.65 10.32
C VAL A 167 -2.94 -18.81 9.37
N LEU A 168 -3.94 -19.53 8.85
CA LEU A 168 -3.70 -20.67 7.95
C LEU A 168 -3.07 -20.22 6.63
N LYS A 169 -3.53 -19.08 6.10
CA LYS A 169 -2.97 -18.49 4.88
C LYS A 169 -1.56 -17.96 5.13
N VAL A 170 -1.31 -17.35 6.28
CA VAL A 170 0.04 -16.93 6.69
C VAL A 170 0.98 -18.12 6.79
N GLN A 171 0.54 -19.26 7.35
CA GLN A 171 1.34 -20.48 7.42
C GLN A 171 1.68 -21.06 6.05
N GLN A 172 0.73 -21.08 5.12
CA GLN A 172 0.97 -21.51 3.74
C GLN A 172 2.01 -20.63 3.04
N LEU A 173 1.88 -19.30 3.18
CA LEU A 173 2.85 -18.35 2.64
C LEU A 173 4.23 -18.52 3.30
N LEU A 174 4.29 -18.85 4.58
CA LEU A 174 5.55 -19.13 5.27
C LEU A 174 6.21 -20.42 4.80
N HIS A 175 5.43 -21.45 4.46
CA HIS A 175 5.97 -22.68 3.87
C HIS A 175 6.67 -22.38 2.55
N ILE A 176 6.01 -21.62 1.66
CA ILE A 176 6.56 -21.14 0.40
C ILE A 176 7.84 -20.31 0.61
N CYS A 177 7.87 -19.46 1.64
CA CYS A 177 9.06 -18.69 2.01
C CYS A 177 10.19 -19.55 2.60
N SER A 178 9.87 -20.72 3.17
CA SER A 178 10.82 -21.62 3.84
C SER A 178 11.42 -22.69 2.93
N GLU A 179 10.79 -22.94 1.77
CA GLU A 179 11.36 -23.75 0.71
C GLU A 179 12.60 -23.04 0.16
N HIS A 180 13.76 -23.38 0.73
CA HIS A 180 15.06 -23.00 0.19
C HIS A 180 15.34 -23.84 -1.05
N PHE A 181 15.52 -23.18 -2.19
CA PHE A 181 16.05 -23.87 -3.36
C PHE A 181 17.56 -24.00 -3.17
N ASP A 182 17.99 -25.18 -2.72
CA ASP A 182 19.42 -25.49 -2.59
C ASP A 182 20.10 -25.38 -3.97
N SER A 183 20.76 -24.25 -4.20
CA SER A 183 21.68 -24.07 -5.32
C SER A 183 23.02 -24.78 -5.05
N LYS A 184 23.00 -25.99 -4.49
CA LYS A 184 24.19 -26.72 -3.98
C LYS A 184 24.27 -28.22 -4.26
N GLU A 185 23.50 -28.79 -5.20
CA GLU A 185 23.71 -30.18 -5.65
C GLU A 185 24.41 -30.31 -7.01
N LYS A 186 25.52 -29.59 -7.25
CA LYS A 186 26.34 -29.77 -8.47
C LYS A 186 27.85 -29.67 -8.26
N GLU A 187 28.42 -30.42 -7.32
CA GLU A 187 29.88 -30.60 -7.38
C GLU A 187 30.48 -31.99 -7.17
N GLU A 188 29.78 -33.02 -6.68
CA GLU A 188 30.39 -34.35 -6.56
C GLU A 188 29.42 -35.48 -6.92
N ASP A 189 29.37 -35.84 -8.20
CA ASP A 189 29.63 -37.24 -8.62
C ASP A 189 29.65 -37.38 -10.15
N LYS A 190 30.80 -37.79 -10.68
CA LYS A 190 30.95 -38.30 -12.05
C LYS A 190 30.95 -39.82 -11.98
N ASP A 191 29.94 -40.47 -12.56
CA ASP A 191 30.18 -41.55 -13.53
C ASP A 191 28.93 -41.89 -14.37
N LYS A 192 29.19 -42.46 -15.55
CA LYS A 192 28.47 -42.30 -16.83
C LYS A 192 27.23 -43.19 -17.09
N LYS A 193 26.40 -42.68 -18.03
CA LYS A 193 25.32 -43.24 -18.90
C LYS A 193 23.90 -42.99 -18.37
N GLU A 194 22.93 -42.41 -19.10
CA GLU A 194 22.72 -42.17 -20.53
C GLU A 194 21.86 -40.90 -20.75
N LYS A 195 21.81 -40.43 -22.00
CA LYS A 195 21.50 -39.06 -22.43
C LYS A 195 20.09 -38.95 -23.04
N LYS A 196 19.17 -38.24 -22.37
CA LYS A 196 18.11 -37.37 -22.95
C LYS A 196 17.38 -36.64 -21.82
N ASP A 197 16.91 -35.41 -22.09
CA ASP A 197 16.20 -34.48 -21.19
C ASP A 197 17.05 -33.63 -20.23
N LYS A 198 17.98 -32.87 -20.81
CA LYS A 198 18.53 -31.63 -20.24
C LYS A 198 18.08 -30.47 -21.12
N ASP A 199 16.90 -29.92 -20.87
CA ASP A 199 16.52 -28.55 -21.24
C ASP A 199 15.20 -28.17 -20.54
N LYS A 200 15.34 -27.66 -19.31
CA LYS A 200 14.44 -26.73 -18.60
C LYS A 200 15.02 -26.50 -17.20
N LYS A 201 16.18 -25.85 -17.15
CA LYS A 201 16.69 -25.24 -15.92
C LYS A 201 16.03 -23.87 -15.81
N GLU A 202 15.00 -23.78 -14.98
CA GLU A 202 14.36 -22.53 -14.59
C GLU A 202 15.37 -21.62 -13.89
N ALA A 203 15.29 -20.32 -14.16
CA ALA A 203 16.24 -19.35 -13.63
C ALA A 203 15.89 -19.02 -12.16
N PRO A 204 16.87 -19.02 -11.24
CA PRO A 204 16.66 -18.69 -9.82
C PRO A 204 16.17 -17.25 -9.55
N ALA A 205 16.19 -16.38 -10.57
CA ALA A 205 15.71 -15.00 -10.47
C ALA A 205 14.17 -14.88 -10.47
N ASP A 206 13.47 -15.81 -11.12
CA ASP A 206 12.01 -15.73 -11.32
C ASP A 206 11.24 -16.33 -10.13
N MET A 207 11.79 -17.36 -9.48
CA MET A 207 11.26 -17.94 -8.23
C MET A 207 11.45 -16.99 -7.01
N GLY A 208 12.46 -16.13 -7.03
CA GLY A 208 12.70 -15.14 -5.98
C GLY A 208 11.65 -14.03 -5.94
N ALA A 209 11.01 -13.71 -7.08
CA ALA A 209 9.92 -12.74 -7.13
C ALA A 209 8.65 -13.27 -6.44
N HIS A 210 8.38 -14.57 -6.58
CA HIS A 210 7.28 -15.25 -5.91
C HIS A 210 7.44 -15.23 -4.38
N GLN A 211 8.64 -15.54 -3.89
CA GLN A 211 8.99 -15.44 -2.48
C GLN A 211 8.90 -14.00 -1.95
N GLY A 212 9.35 -13.01 -2.71
CA GLY A 212 9.23 -11.59 -2.34
C GLY A 212 7.77 -11.13 -2.17
N VAL A 213 6.87 -11.58 -3.04
CA VAL A 213 5.43 -11.31 -2.91
C VAL A 213 4.82 -12.04 -1.72
N ALA A 214 5.22 -13.28 -1.45
CA ALA A 214 4.75 -14.02 -0.27
C ALA A 214 5.10 -13.29 1.03
N VAL A 215 6.30 -12.69 1.14
CA VAL A 215 6.70 -11.87 2.30
C VAL A 215 5.86 -10.60 2.43
N LEU A 216 5.62 -9.88 1.33
CA LEU A 216 4.70 -8.73 1.32
C LEU A 216 3.29 -9.15 1.72
N GLY A 217 2.86 -10.36 1.34
CA GLY A 217 1.55 -10.87 1.67
C GLY A 217 1.35 -11.25 3.13
N ILE A 218 2.38 -11.79 3.77
CA ILE A 218 2.37 -11.99 5.22
C ILE A 218 2.16 -10.65 5.93
N ALA A 219 2.85 -9.60 5.49
CA ALA A 219 2.63 -8.26 6.04
C ALA A 219 1.22 -7.73 5.78
N LEU A 220 0.67 -7.92 4.57
CA LEU A 220 -0.67 -7.46 4.20
C LEU A 220 -1.77 -8.11 5.05
N ILE A 221 -1.68 -9.41 5.30
CA ILE A 221 -2.64 -10.15 6.15
C ILE A 221 -2.49 -9.72 7.61
N ALA A 222 -1.24 -9.52 8.06
CA ALA A 222 -0.92 -9.15 9.45
C ALA A 222 -1.22 -7.68 9.80
N MET A 223 -1.49 -6.80 8.82
CA MET A 223 -1.79 -5.39 9.09
C MET A 223 -3.06 -5.16 9.93
N GLY A 224 -4.01 -6.10 9.88
CA GLY A 224 -5.33 -5.95 10.53
C GLY A 224 -5.29 -6.12 12.05
N GLU A 225 -4.27 -6.80 12.59
CA GLU A 225 -4.20 -7.12 14.01
C GLU A 225 -2.83 -6.79 14.59
N GLU A 226 -2.79 -6.20 15.79
CA GLU A 226 -1.52 -5.88 16.46
C GLU A 226 -0.73 -7.14 16.85
N ILE A 227 -1.43 -8.21 17.24
CA ILE A 227 -0.80 -9.50 17.58
C ILE A 227 -0.18 -10.12 16.33
N GLY A 228 -0.90 -10.10 15.20
CA GLY A 228 -0.41 -10.54 13.90
C GLY A 228 0.84 -9.79 13.46
N ALA A 229 0.83 -8.46 13.61
CA ALA A 229 1.98 -7.60 13.32
C ALA A 229 3.22 -7.99 14.15
N GLU A 230 3.08 -8.24 15.46
CA GLU A 230 4.20 -8.64 16.32
C GLU A 230 4.73 -10.05 16.00
N MET A 231 3.84 -10.99 15.67
CA MET A 231 4.24 -12.31 15.20
C MET A 231 5.03 -12.21 13.90
N ALA A 232 4.52 -11.44 12.92
CA ALA A 232 5.20 -11.22 11.64
C ALA A 232 6.58 -10.57 11.81
N LEU A 233 6.75 -9.61 12.73
CA LEU A 233 8.05 -9.02 13.03
C LEU A 233 9.09 -10.06 13.49
N ARG A 234 8.69 -11.02 14.32
CA ARG A 234 9.59 -12.10 14.77
C ARG A 234 9.96 -13.03 13.61
N THR A 235 8.98 -13.39 12.80
CA THR A 235 9.18 -14.28 11.65
C THR A 235 10.06 -13.63 10.60
N PHE A 236 9.88 -12.35 10.30
CA PHE A 236 10.76 -11.58 9.42
C PHE A 236 12.20 -11.51 9.94
N GLY A 237 12.39 -11.46 11.26
CA GLY A 237 13.73 -11.59 11.86
C GLY A 237 14.44 -12.90 11.51
N HIS A 238 13.70 -14.00 11.38
CA HIS A 238 14.23 -15.29 10.92
C HIS A 238 14.50 -15.29 9.41
N LEU A 239 13.54 -14.80 8.60
CA LEU A 239 13.71 -14.69 7.14
C LEU A 239 14.89 -13.80 6.76
N LEU A 240 15.21 -12.76 7.54
CA LEU A 240 16.36 -11.89 7.29
C LEU A 240 17.71 -12.58 7.47
N ARG A 241 17.80 -13.53 8.41
CA ARG A 241 19.05 -14.24 8.73
C ARG A 241 19.31 -15.39 7.76
N TYR A 242 18.27 -16.13 7.40
CA TYR A 242 18.39 -17.36 6.62
C TYR A 242 17.89 -17.23 5.18
N GLY A 243 17.18 -16.16 4.83
CA GLY A 243 16.61 -15.94 3.51
C GLY A 243 17.63 -15.60 2.43
N GLU A 244 17.24 -15.95 1.21
CA GLU A 244 17.90 -15.56 -0.04
C GLU A 244 18.01 -14.02 -0.19
N PRO A 245 18.94 -13.52 -1.03
CA PRO A 245 19.10 -12.07 -1.23
C PRO A 245 17.81 -11.37 -1.71
N THR A 246 16.97 -12.07 -2.48
CA THR A 246 15.65 -11.61 -2.94
C THR A 246 14.68 -11.38 -1.77
N LEU A 247 14.62 -12.34 -0.84
CA LEU A 247 13.86 -12.23 0.41
C LEU A 247 14.38 -11.07 1.27
N ARG A 248 15.72 -10.95 1.41
CA ARG A 248 16.34 -9.86 2.18
C ARG A 248 15.99 -8.47 1.64
N ARG A 249 15.77 -8.34 0.32
CA ARG A 249 15.31 -7.09 -0.32
C ARG A 249 13.82 -6.80 -0.07
N ALA A 250 12.98 -7.83 0.03
CA ALA A 250 11.54 -7.68 0.24
C ALA A 250 11.15 -7.39 1.71
N VAL A 251 11.90 -7.91 2.69
CA VAL A 251 11.55 -7.77 4.11
C VAL A 251 11.46 -6.30 4.59
N PRO A 252 12.37 -5.37 4.25
CA PRO A 252 12.22 -3.96 4.65
C PRO A 252 10.90 -3.34 4.17
N LEU A 253 10.42 -3.71 2.97
CA LEU A 253 9.15 -3.24 2.43
C LEU A 253 7.95 -3.83 3.20
N ALA A 254 8.04 -5.10 3.58
CA ALA A 254 7.03 -5.75 4.42
C ALA A 254 6.98 -5.13 5.84
N LEU A 255 8.14 -4.78 6.42
CA LEU A 255 8.21 -4.03 7.68
C LEU A 255 7.53 -2.67 7.57
N ALA A 256 7.72 -1.96 6.45
CA ALA A 256 7.07 -0.69 6.21
C ALA A 256 5.54 -0.80 6.13
N LEU A 257 5.04 -1.87 5.50
CA LEU A 257 3.62 -2.11 5.33
C LEU A 257 2.91 -2.42 6.67
N ILE A 258 3.55 -3.15 7.59
CA ILE A 258 2.97 -3.43 8.92
C ILE A 258 2.85 -2.16 9.77
N SER A 259 3.79 -1.23 9.63
CA SER A 259 3.89 -0.04 10.48
C SER A 259 3.84 1.28 9.69
N VAL A 260 2.89 1.41 8.77
CA VAL A 260 2.69 2.66 8.02
C VAL A 260 2.31 3.80 8.96
N SER A 261 3.05 4.92 8.87
CA SER A 261 2.94 6.09 9.75
C SER A 261 2.95 5.79 11.26
N ASN A 262 3.49 4.63 11.67
CA ASN A 262 3.70 4.24 13.07
C ASN A 262 5.20 4.04 13.34
N PRO A 263 5.92 5.08 13.77
CA PRO A 263 7.36 4.99 14.03
C PRO A 263 7.67 4.24 15.33
N ARG A 264 7.55 2.91 15.32
CA ARG A 264 8.04 2.04 16.39
C ARG A 264 9.57 2.00 16.36
N LEU A 265 10.21 2.30 17.50
CA LEU A 265 11.67 2.37 17.59
C LEU A 265 12.37 1.07 17.17
N ASN A 266 11.79 -0.08 17.49
CA ASN A 266 12.34 -1.39 17.13
C ASN A 266 12.48 -1.57 15.60
N ILE A 267 11.51 -1.06 14.83
CA ILE A 267 11.51 -1.14 13.37
C ILE A 267 12.49 -0.13 12.79
N LEU A 268 12.58 1.07 13.38
CA LEU A 268 13.55 2.07 12.93
C LEU A 268 15.00 1.64 13.15
N ASP A 269 15.31 1.03 14.30
CA ASP A 269 16.66 0.57 14.60
C ASP A 269 17.07 -0.64 13.76
N THR A 270 16.12 -1.46 13.30
CA THR A 270 16.40 -2.55 12.34
C THR A 270 16.59 -2.00 10.93
N LEU A 271 15.70 -1.13 10.44
CA LEU A 271 15.83 -0.47 9.13
C LEU A 271 17.09 0.39 9.01
N SER A 272 17.54 1.04 10.09
CA SER A 272 18.79 1.80 10.11
C SER A 272 20.03 0.94 9.95
N LYS A 273 19.99 -0.32 10.39
CA LYS A 273 21.11 -1.25 10.16
C LYS A 273 21.15 -1.68 8.70
N PHE A 274 19.98 -1.92 8.10
CA PHE A 274 19.87 -2.33 6.70
C PHE A 274 20.15 -1.21 5.69
N SER A 275 19.99 0.06 6.06
CA SER A 275 20.40 1.16 5.19
C SER A 275 21.91 1.21 4.93
N HIS A 276 22.73 0.62 5.81
CA HIS A 276 24.18 0.50 5.65
C HIS A 276 24.63 -0.86 5.08
N ASP A 277 23.71 -1.68 4.57
CA ASP A 277 24.07 -2.95 3.92
C ASP A 277 24.89 -2.70 2.64
N ALA A 278 25.73 -3.67 2.29
CA ALA A 278 26.58 -3.63 1.10
C ALA A 278 25.78 -3.82 -0.20
N ASP A 279 24.61 -4.49 -0.16
CA ASP A 279 23.72 -4.60 -1.31
C ASP A 279 22.91 -3.29 -1.50
N PRO A 280 23.11 -2.55 -2.60
CA PRO A 280 22.41 -1.29 -2.82
C PRO A 280 20.90 -1.44 -2.88
N GLU A 281 20.36 -2.57 -3.35
CA GLU A 281 18.90 -2.77 -3.39
C GLU A 281 18.26 -2.87 -2.00
N VAL A 282 18.92 -3.57 -1.08
CA VAL A 282 18.47 -3.66 0.32
C VAL A 282 18.55 -2.28 0.98
N SER A 283 19.62 -1.52 0.70
CA SER A 283 19.78 -0.16 1.20
C SER A 283 18.67 0.77 0.68
N TYR A 284 18.39 0.77 -0.62
CA TYR A 284 17.29 1.56 -1.21
C TYR A 284 15.94 1.22 -0.56
N ASN A 285 15.61 -0.06 -0.45
CA ASN A 285 14.35 -0.52 0.14
C ASN A 285 14.25 -0.15 1.62
N SER A 286 15.35 -0.20 2.36
CA SER A 286 15.37 0.14 3.78
C SER A 286 15.21 1.64 4.04
N ILE A 287 15.85 2.48 3.20
CA ILE A 287 15.70 3.94 3.27
C ILE A 287 14.26 4.34 2.92
N PHE A 288 13.70 3.75 1.87
CA PHE A 288 12.30 3.98 1.49
C PHE A 288 11.33 3.54 2.59
N ALA A 289 11.51 2.32 3.10
CA ALA A 289 10.72 1.77 4.20
C ALA A 289 10.71 2.70 5.41
N MET A 290 11.86 3.26 5.78
CA MET A 290 11.99 4.21 6.87
C MET A 290 11.19 5.50 6.62
N GLY A 291 11.19 6.01 5.39
CA GLY A 291 10.36 7.15 4.97
C GLY A 291 8.86 6.86 5.09
N MET A 292 8.42 5.66 4.70
CA MET A 292 7.02 5.23 4.83
C MET A 292 6.57 5.08 6.29
N VAL A 293 7.40 4.45 7.13
CA VAL A 293 7.11 4.27 8.57
C VAL A 293 7.01 5.62 9.29
N GLY A 294 7.85 6.57 8.92
CA GLY A 294 7.86 7.92 9.47
C GLY A 294 6.87 8.90 8.82
N SER A 295 6.09 8.46 7.83
CA SER A 295 5.30 9.35 6.99
C SER A 295 4.32 10.23 7.79
N GLY A 296 4.42 11.55 7.62
CA GLY A 296 3.55 12.52 8.29
C GLY A 296 3.74 12.68 9.80
N THR A 297 4.64 11.93 10.44
CA THR A 297 4.77 11.94 11.90
C THR A 297 5.74 12.99 12.44
N ASN A 298 6.58 13.60 11.59
CA ASN A 298 7.61 14.57 12.00
C ASN A 298 8.49 14.09 13.17
N ASN A 299 8.76 12.79 13.28
CA ASN A 299 9.57 12.27 14.39
C ASN A 299 11.01 12.78 14.31
N ALA A 300 11.45 13.52 15.34
CA ALA A 300 12.76 14.16 15.38
C ALA A 300 13.93 13.18 15.27
N ARG A 301 13.83 11.99 15.90
CA ARG A 301 14.88 10.96 15.84
C ARG A 301 15.07 10.44 14.42
N LEU A 302 13.96 10.13 13.75
CA LEU A 302 13.98 9.63 12.37
C LEU A 302 14.51 10.69 11.40
N ALA A 303 14.10 11.96 11.57
CA ALA A 303 14.62 13.07 10.79
C ALA A 303 16.14 13.26 10.96
N ALA A 304 16.66 13.13 12.20
CA ALA A 304 18.10 13.19 12.46
C ALA A 304 18.85 12.05 11.77
N MET A 305 18.32 10.82 11.82
CA MET A 305 18.90 9.64 11.19
C MET A 305 18.94 9.77 9.66
N LEU A 306 17.86 10.24 9.03
CA LEU A 306 17.84 10.51 7.59
C LEU A 306 18.81 11.62 7.17
N ARG A 307 19.09 12.61 8.02
CA ARG A 307 20.12 13.62 7.73
C ARG A 307 21.53 13.03 7.76
N GLN A 308 21.81 12.13 8.70
CA GLN A 308 23.09 11.43 8.77
C GLN A 308 23.28 10.52 7.54
N LEU A 309 22.23 9.79 7.14
CA LEU A 309 22.24 8.95 5.92
C LEU A 309 22.46 9.79 4.65
N ALA A 310 21.89 10.99 4.56
CA ALA A 310 22.10 11.89 3.43
C ALA A 310 23.56 12.33 3.29
N GLN A 311 24.26 12.55 4.42
CA GLN A 311 25.69 12.89 4.42
C GLN A 311 26.55 11.68 4.06
N TYR A 312 26.21 10.50 4.57
CA TYR A 312 26.93 9.26 4.28
C TYR A 312 26.85 8.87 2.80
N HIS A 313 25.66 8.94 2.20
CA HIS A 313 25.43 8.59 0.79
C HIS A 313 25.55 9.78 -0.18
N ALA A 314 26.25 10.85 0.21
CA ALA A 314 26.36 12.05 -0.64
C ALA A 314 27.03 11.79 -2.00
N LYS A 315 27.84 10.73 -2.11
CA LYS A 315 28.55 10.36 -3.34
C LYS A 315 27.70 9.58 -4.34
N ASP A 316 26.63 8.92 -3.89
CA ASP A 316 25.79 8.04 -4.72
C ASP A 316 24.45 8.71 -5.05
N PRO A 317 24.20 9.11 -6.32
CA PRO A 317 22.97 9.83 -6.69
C PRO A 317 21.68 9.07 -6.39
N ASN A 318 21.67 7.75 -6.59
CA ASN A 318 20.49 6.90 -6.38
C ASN A 318 20.14 6.76 -4.89
N ASN A 319 21.14 6.59 -4.04
CA ASN A 319 20.93 6.52 -2.58
C ASN A 319 20.45 7.88 -2.08
N LEU A 320 21.06 8.96 -2.55
CA LEU A 320 20.68 10.32 -2.18
C LEU A 320 19.25 10.67 -2.62
N PHE A 321 18.84 10.22 -3.81
CA PHE A 321 17.46 10.34 -4.27
C PHE A 321 16.49 9.65 -3.30
N MET A 322 16.80 8.42 -2.87
CA MET A 322 15.95 7.67 -1.94
C MET A 322 15.87 8.33 -0.56
N VAL A 323 17.00 8.84 -0.03
CA VAL A 323 17.02 9.53 1.27
C VAL A 323 16.20 10.82 1.20
N ARG A 324 16.28 11.58 0.10
CA ARG A 324 15.48 12.80 -0.09
C ARG A 324 13.99 12.49 -0.19
N LEU A 325 13.63 11.41 -0.89
CA LEU A 325 12.26 10.93 -0.95
C LEU A 325 11.76 10.57 0.45
N ALA A 326 12.54 9.81 1.22
CA ALA A 326 12.20 9.46 2.59
C ALA A 326 12.04 10.70 3.49
N GLN A 327 12.92 11.69 3.38
CA GLN A 327 12.79 12.97 4.08
C GLN A 327 11.50 13.71 3.69
N GLY A 328 11.16 13.75 2.40
CA GLY A 328 9.90 14.31 1.92
C GLY A 328 8.68 13.59 2.52
N LEU A 329 8.71 12.26 2.60
CA LEU A 329 7.64 11.47 3.20
C LEU A 329 7.44 11.78 4.70
N THR A 330 8.53 11.98 5.45
CA THR A 330 8.45 12.25 6.89
C THR A 330 7.81 13.59 7.22
N HIS A 331 7.95 14.56 6.32
CA HIS A 331 7.40 15.90 6.44
C HIS A 331 6.16 16.10 5.53
N LEU A 332 5.44 15.03 5.16
CA LEU A 332 4.24 15.11 4.32
C LEU A 332 3.22 16.10 4.87
N GLY A 333 2.83 17.08 4.04
CA GLY A 333 1.92 18.15 4.45
C GLY A 333 2.44 18.95 5.65
N LYS A 334 3.76 19.07 5.85
CA LYS A 334 4.40 19.61 7.08
C LYS A 334 4.11 18.80 8.34
N GLY A 335 3.67 17.55 8.22
CA GLY A 335 3.24 16.68 9.32
C GLY A 335 1.73 16.61 9.51
N THR A 336 0.93 17.20 8.61
CA THR A 336 -0.53 17.13 8.69
C THR A 336 -1.13 15.96 7.90
N LEU A 337 -0.37 15.33 7.01
CA LEU A 337 -0.84 14.24 6.15
C LEU A 337 -0.15 12.93 6.50
N THR A 338 -0.92 11.86 6.67
CA THR A 338 -0.45 10.49 6.95
C THR A 338 -0.82 9.53 5.82
N LEU A 339 -0.18 8.36 5.78
CA LEU A 339 -0.41 7.30 4.79
C LEU A 339 -1.15 6.08 5.37
N CYS A 340 -1.64 6.16 6.62
CA CYS A 340 -2.35 5.07 7.28
C CYS A 340 -3.54 4.56 6.44
N PRO A 341 -3.59 3.25 6.10
CA PRO A 341 -4.72 2.70 5.36
C PRO A 341 -5.95 2.41 6.24
N TYR A 342 -5.81 2.48 7.56
CA TYR A 342 -6.90 2.21 8.49
C TYR A 342 -7.51 3.50 9.06
N HIS A 343 -8.84 3.49 9.17
CA HIS A 343 -9.69 4.53 9.75
C HIS A 343 -10.31 4.07 11.07
N SER A 344 -10.64 5.05 11.93
CA SER A 344 -11.46 4.85 13.12
C SER A 344 -10.87 3.77 14.03
N ASP A 345 -9.78 4.09 14.74
CA ASP A 345 -9.16 3.18 15.70
C ASP A 345 -8.81 1.79 15.10
N ARG A 346 -8.26 1.76 13.87
CA ARG A 346 -7.87 0.53 13.15
C ARG A 346 -9.02 -0.43 12.79
N GLN A 347 -10.29 -0.02 12.95
CA GLN A 347 -11.43 -0.91 12.69
C GLN A 347 -11.79 -1.00 11.21
N LEU A 348 -11.63 0.08 10.45
CA LEU A 348 -12.03 0.15 9.05
C LEU A 348 -10.79 0.21 8.15
N MET A 349 -10.62 -0.79 7.30
CA MET A 349 -9.57 -0.79 6.29
C MET A 349 -10.08 -0.08 5.02
N SER A 350 -9.42 1.01 4.61
CA SER A 350 -9.68 1.62 3.31
C SER A 350 -8.97 0.85 2.20
N GLN A 351 -9.77 0.21 1.37
CA GLN A 351 -9.30 -0.59 0.24
C GLN A 351 -8.48 0.23 -0.77
N VAL A 352 -8.86 1.51 -0.98
CA VAL A 352 -8.17 2.42 -1.91
C VAL A 352 -6.77 2.81 -1.40
N ALA A 353 -6.63 3.06 -0.10
CA ALA A 353 -5.33 3.40 0.49
C ALA A 353 -4.37 2.19 0.43
N VAL A 354 -4.89 0.98 0.71
CA VAL A 354 -4.12 -0.27 0.56
C VAL A 354 -3.69 -0.47 -0.89
N ALA A 355 -4.56 -0.20 -1.86
CA ALA A 355 -4.23 -0.32 -3.28
C ALA A 355 -3.08 0.60 -3.70
N GLY A 356 -3.10 1.86 -3.26
CA GLY A 356 -2.02 2.83 -3.52
C GLY A 356 -0.68 2.41 -2.89
N LEU A 357 -0.71 1.90 -1.64
CA LEU A 357 0.49 1.41 -0.96
C LEU A 357 1.05 0.14 -1.62
N LEU A 358 0.19 -0.83 -1.97
CA LEU A 358 0.61 -2.07 -2.64
C LEU A 358 1.21 -1.82 -4.01
N THR A 359 0.64 -0.89 -4.78
CA THR A 359 1.17 -0.46 -6.08
C THR A 359 2.63 -0.03 -5.98
N VAL A 360 2.93 0.77 -4.97
CA VAL A 360 4.29 1.26 -4.75
C VAL A 360 5.19 0.13 -4.24
N LEU A 361 4.76 -0.66 -3.26
CA LEU A 361 5.57 -1.73 -2.67
C LEU A 361 5.93 -2.85 -3.66
N VAL A 362 4.99 -3.27 -4.51
CA VAL A 362 5.25 -4.27 -5.56
C VAL A 362 6.23 -3.71 -6.60
N SER A 363 6.18 -2.40 -6.86
CA SER A 363 7.14 -1.71 -7.74
C SER A 363 8.53 -1.58 -7.13
N PHE A 364 8.64 -1.55 -5.79
CA PHE A 364 9.92 -1.59 -5.08
C PHE A 364 10.57 -2.98 -5.05
N LEU A 365 9.91 -4.05 -5.53
CA LEU A 365 10.56 -5.34 -5.76
C LEU A 365 11.58 -5.32 -6.91
N ASP A 366 11.55 -4.29 -7.78
CA ASP A 366 12.59 -4.02 -8.78
C ASP A 366 12.88 -2.51 -8.87
N VAL A 367 13.59 -2.03 -7.86
CA VAL A 367 13.91 -0.59 -7.69
C VAL A 367 14.72 -0.04 -8.84
N ARG A 368 15.65 -0.85 -9.39
CA ARG A 368 16.60 -0.39 -10.41
C ARG A 368 15.90 -0.08 -11.73
N ASN A 369 14.99 -0.94 -12.16
CA ASN A 369 14.34 -0.80 -13.46
C ASN A 369 13.12 0.14 -13.42
N ILE A 370 12.31 0.07 -12.36
CA ILE A 370 11.06 0.82 -12.29
C ILE A 370 11.29 2.24 -11.75
N ILE A 371 11.82 2.36 -10.53
CA ILE A 371 11.81 3.61 -9.78
C ILE A 371 13.01 4.49 -10.12
N LEU A 372 14.21 3.92 -10.18
CA LEU A 372 15.44 4.64 -10.54
C LEU A 372 15.60 4.82 -12.07
N GLY A 373 14.78 4.11 -12.85
CA GLY A 373 14.78 4.14 -14.31
C GLY A 373 13.82 5.18 -14.88
N LYS A 374 12.74 4.71 -15.52
CA LYS A 374 11.83 5.57 -16.28
C LYS A 374 10.53 5.90 -15.54
N SER A 375 10.15 5.10 -14.55
CA SER A 375 8.79 5.06 -14.01
C SER A 375 8.68 5.66 -12.59
N HIS A 376 9.28 6.84 -12.39
CA HIS A 376 9.18 7.60 -11.13
C HIS A 376 7.73 7.97 -10.77
N TYR A 377 6.84 8.09 -11.77
CA TYR A 377 5.45 8.48 -11.58
C TYR A 377 4.65 7.50 -10.73
N VAL A 378 5.08 6.24 -10.61
CA VAL A 378 4.42 5.22 -9.78
C VAL A 378 4.39 5.63 -8.31
N LEU A 379 5.34 6.46 -7.85
CA LEU A 379 5.35 7.02 -6.51
C LEU A 379 4.13 7.91 -6.22
N TYR A 380 3.49 8.49 -7.23
CA TYR A 380 2.23 9.20 -7.05
C TYR A 380 1.07 8.27 -6.68
N GLY A 381 1.25 6.94 -6.75
CA GLY A 381 0.36 5.95 -6.14
C GLY A 381 0.14 6.18 -4.64
N LEU A 382 1.11 6.77 -3.94
CA LEU A 382 0.97 7.13 -2.53
C LEU A 382 -0.11 8.20 -2.28
N VAL A 383 -0.46 9.01 -3.28
CA VAL A 383 -1.48 10.07 -3.15
C VAL A 383 -2.84 9.48 -2.79
N ALA A 384 -3.18 8.29 -3.30
CA ALA A 384 -4.42 7.59 -2.96
C ALA A 384 -4.50 7.20 -1.46
N ALA A 385 -3.36 7.10 -0.78
CA ALA A 385 -3.26 6.82 0.65
C ALA A 385 -3.09 8.08 1.53
N MET A 386 -2.89 9.27 0.94
CA MET A 386 -2.64 10.50 1.70
C MET A 386 -3.91 11.03 2.35
N GLN A 387 -3.91 11.17 3.66
CA GLN A 387 -5.07 11.63 4.44
C GLN A 387 -4.69 12.63 5.52
N PRO A 388 -5.55 13.63 5.81
CA PRO A 388 -5.31 14.60 6.87
C PRO A 388 -5.51 13.97 8.26
N ARG A 389 -4.57 14.28 9.16
CA ARG A 389 -4.53 13.80 10.54
C ARG A 389 -5.03 14.81 11.57
N MET A 390 -5.35 16.03 11.13
CA MET A 390 -5.80 17.09 12.02
C MET A 390 -7.22 16.82 12.51
N LEU A 391 -7.42 16.89 13.82
CA LEU A 391 -8.73 16.98 14.44
C LEU A 391 -9.23 18.43 14.28
N VAL A 392 -10.27 18.60 13.48
CA VAL A 392 -10.94 19.88 13.25
C VAL A 392 -12.41 19.72 13.63
N THR A 393 -12.90 20.65 14.44
CA THR A 393 -14.27 20.68 14.92
C THR A 393 -15.08 21.74 14.17
N PHE A 394 -16.27 21.38 13.73
CA PHE A 394 -17.21 22.25 13.03
C PHE A 394 -18.54 22.35 13.77
N ASP A 395 -19.21 23.49 13.62
CA ASP A 395 -20.60 23.69 14.05
C ASP A 395 -21.60 23.03 13.08
N GLU A 396 -22.88 23.01 13.44
CA GLU A 396 -23.97 22.58 12.57
C GLU A 396 -24.05 23.40 11.26
N GLU A 397 -23.58 24.65 11.29
CA GLU A 397 -23.46 25.54 10.13
C GLU A 397 -22.14 25.36 9.34
N LEU A 398 -21.36 24.30 9.61
CA LEU A 398 -20.06 23.99 8.97
C LEU A 398 -18.98 25.08 9.16
N ARG A 399 -19.13 25.92 10.18
CA ARG A 399 -18.10 26.90 10.57
C ARG A 399 -17.10 26.28 11.54
N PRO A 400 -15.79 26.54 11.41
CA PRO A 400 -14.80 26.01 12.34
C PRO A 400 -15.02 26.58 13.74
N LEU A 401 -15.17 25.70 14.73
CA LEU A 401 -15.32 26.04 16.14
C LEU A 401 -14.08 25.60 16.92
N PRO A 402 -13.35 26.51 17.57
CA PRO A 402 -12.25 26.12 18.46
C PRO A 402 -12.83 25.59 19.77
N VAL A 403 -12.67 24.29 20.02
CA VAL A 403 -13.10 23.62 21.25
C VAL A 403 -11.90 23.00 21.95
N SER A 404 -11.94 22.97 23.28
CA SER A 404 -10.89 22.37 24.07
C SER A 404 -11.03 20.83 24.09
N VAL A 405 -9.96 20.16 23.67
CA VAL A 405 -9.82 18.70 23.62
C VAL A 405 -8.66 18.27 24.51
N ARG A 406 -8.80 17.14 25.19
CA ARG A 406 -7.71 16.45 25.88
C ARG A 406 -7.19 15.36 24.96
N VAL A 407 -5.88 15.33 24.75
CA VAL A 407 -5.22 14.31 23.93
C VAL A 407 -4.38 13.42 24.84
N GLY A 408 -4.44 12.11 24.63
CA GLY A 408 -3.65 11.14 25.38
C GLY A 408 -3.60 9.80 24.67
N GLN A 409 -2.77 8.88 25.15
CA GLN A 409 -2.69 7.55 24.58
C GLN A 409 -3.98 6.78 24.85
N ALA A 410 -4.45 6.03 23.86
CA ALA A 410 -5.61 5.17 23.98
C ALA A 410 -5.41 4.11 25.08
N VAL A 411 -6.39 4.00 25.98
CA VAL A 411 -6.45 2.95 27.00
C VAL A 411 -7.70 2.12 26.76
N ASP A 412 -7.56 0.80 26.90
CA ASP A 412 -8.74 -0.06 26.88
C ASP A 412 -9.56 0.14 28.16
N VAL A 413 -10.83 0.41 27.96
CA VAL A 413 -11.79 0.82 28.99
C VAL A 413 -12.43 -0.40 29.67
N VAL A 414 -12.27 -1.59 29.06
CA VAL A 414 -12.84 -2.84 29.55
C VAL A 414 -12.22 -3.23 30.91
N GLY A 415 -13.07 -3.33 31.93
CA GLY A 415 -12.67 -3.75 33.29
C GLY A 415 -12.40 -2.61 34.28
N GLN A 416 -12.54 -1.35 33.87
CA GLN A 416 -12.42 -0.21 34.78
C GLN A 416 -13.76 0.11 35.46
N ALA A 417 -13.76 0.25 36.78
CA ALA A 417 -14.95 0.60 37.55
C ALA A 417 -15.20 2.12 37.55
N GLY A 418 -16.44 2.56 37.30
CA GLY A 418 -16.87 3.97 37.38
C GLY A 418 -17.26 4.58 36.05
N LYS A 419 -16.93 5.87 35.83
CA LYS A 419 -16.94 6.54 34.51
C LYS A 419 -15.52 6.48 33.94
N PRO A 420 -15.13 5.39 33.27
CA PRO A 420 -13.77 5.22 32.80
C PRO A 420 -13.46 6.16 31.64
N LYS A 421 -12.22 6.64 31.58
CA LYS A 421 -11.71 7.48 30.48
C LYS A 421 -10.93 6.61 29.51
N ALA A 422 -11.06 6.90 28.22
CA ALA A 422 -10.36 6.17 27.16
C ALA A 422 -8.94 6.71 26.92
N ILE A 423 -8.50 7.74 27.65
CA ILE A 423 -7.19 8.40 27.48
C ILE A 423 -6.36 8.45 28.75
N THR A 424 -5.03 8.35 28.61
CA THR A 424 -4.06 8.55 29.70
C THR A 424 -3.72 10.03 29.99
N GLY A 425 -4.15 10.97 29.14
CA GLY A 425 -3.70 12.37 29.14
C GLY A 425 -4.66 13.38 29.78
N PHE A 426 -4.08 14.37 30.49
CA PHE A 426 -4.83 15.50 31.09
C PHE A 426 -4.55 16.85 30.42
N GLN A 427 -3.59 16.92 29.50
CA GLN A 427 -3.24 18.16 28.81
C GLN A 427 -4.36 18.56 27.86
N THR A 428 -4.83 19.80 28.01
CA THR A 428 -5.86 20.38 27.16
C THR A 428 -5.20 21.16 26.03
N HIS A 429 -5.70 20.93 24.82
CA HIS A 429 -5.36 21.64 23.61
C HIS A 429 -6.64 22.21 23.00
N THR A 430 -6.54 23.29 22.26
CA THR A 430 -7.66 23.85 21.50
C THR A 430 -7.57 23.37 20.05
N THR A 431 -8.69 22.93 19.47
CA THR A 431 -8.75 22.55 18.05
C THR A 431 -8.42 23.72 17.12
N PRO A 432 -7.72 23.50 16.00
CA PRO A 432 -7.30 22.22 15.43
C PRO A 432 -6.04 21.63 16.09
N VAL A 433 -6.05 20.32 16.34
CA VAL A 433 -4.93 19.58 16.97
C VAL A 433 -4.46 18.45 16.06
N LEU A 434 -3.15 18.22 16.01
CA LEU A 434 -2.56 17.05 15.38
C LEU A 434 -2.51 15.91 16.41
N LEU A 435 -3.21 14.82 16.14
CA LEU A 435 -3.16 13.61 16.96
C LEU A 435 -1.92 12.79 16.58
N ALA A 436 -1.18 12.21 17.52
CA ALA A 436 -0.15 11.23 17.21
C ALA A 436 -0.75 9.81 17.04
N HIS A 437 0.09 8.80 16.80
CA HIS A 437 -0.39 7.48 16.37
C HIS A 437 -0.73 6.70 17.64
N GLY A 438 -1.99 6.28 17.79
CA GLY A 438 -2.48 5.69 19.03
C GLY A 438 -2.83 6.72 20.11
N GLU A 439 -2.82 8.01 19.77
CA GLU A 439 -3.43 9.05 20.61
C GLU A 439 -4.91 9.19 20.27
N ARG A 440 -5.71 9.37 21.30
CA ARG A 440 -7.13 9.68 21.23
C ARG A 440 -7.39 11.06 21.80
N ALA A 441 -8.41 11.72 21.25
CA ALA A 441 -8.94 12.95 21.80
C ALA A 441 -10.26 12.69 22.52
N GLU A 442 -10.46 13.39 23.63
CA GLU A 442 -11.75 13.54 24.31
C GLU A 442 -12.08 15.03 24.46
N LEU A 443 -13.35 15.42 24.39
CA LEU A 443 -13.75 16.81 24.66
C LEU A 443 -13.49 17.15 26.14
N ALA A 444 -12.95 18.34 26.39
CA ALA A 444 -12.70 18.81 27.76
C ALA A 444 -13.94 19.45 28.40
N THR A 445 -14.89 19.94 27.60
CA THR A 445 -16.14 20.60 28.02
C THR A 445 -17.36 19.82 27.56
N GLU A 446 -18.44 19.83 28.36
CA GLU A 446 -19.74 19.20 28.00
C GLU A 446 -20.69 20.15 27.25
N GLU A 447 -20.22 21.36 26.90
CA GLU A 447 -20.97 22.37 26.13
C GLU A 447 -21.41 21.86 24.75
N TYR A 448 -20.60 20.98 24.17
CA TYR A 448 -20.79 20.43 22.84
C TYR A 448 -20.79 18.91 22.89
N LEU A 449 -21.72 18.30 22.16
CA LEU A 449 -21.81 16.85 21.97
C LEU A 449 -21.35 16.51 20.55
N PRO A 450 -20.38 15.60 20.37
CA PRO A 450 -19.96 15.17 19.05
C PRO A 450 -20.99 14.21 18.46
N VAL A 451 -21.23 14.33 17.14
CA VAL A 451 -22.13 13.41 16.42
C VAL A 451 -21.51 12.02 16.30
N THR A 452 -20.18 11.93 16.26
CA THR A 452 -19.44 10.68 16.20
C THR A 452 -18.84 10.33 17.55
N PRO A 453 -18.86 9.04 17.96
CA PRO A 453 -18.25 8.61 19.22
C PRO A 453 -16.70 8.69 19.21
N ILE A 454 -16.10 8.72 18.01
CA ILE A 454 -14.65 8.81 17.81
C ILE A 454 -14.33 10.23 17.31
N LEU A 455 -13.41 10.91 17.98
CA LEU A 455 -12.92 12.25 17.62
C LEU A 455 -11.69 12.14 16.72
N GLU A 456 -11.90 11.81 15.45
CA GLU A 456 -10.84 11.74 14.44
C GLU A 456 -11.21 12.60 13.21
N GLY A 457 -10.23 13.31 12.66
CA GLY A 457 -10.40 14.08 11.43
C GLY A 457 -11.41 15.23 11.58
N PHE A 458 -12.51 15.19 10.83
CA PHE A 458 -13.54 16.22 10.85
C PHE A 458 -14.72 15.80 11.73
N VAL A 459 -14.91 16.51 12.84
CA VAL A 459 -16.00 16.24 13.78
C VAL A 459 -17.01 17.38 13.77
N ILE A 460 -18.27 17.03 13.57
CA ILE A 460 -19.38 17.96 13.74
C ILE A 460 -19.83 17.91 15.19
N LEU A 461 -19.83 19.07 15.83
CA LEU A 461 -20.28 19.27 17.20
C LEU A 461 -21.68 19.88 17.17
N ARG A 462 -22.57 19.35 18.02
CA ARG A 462 -23.86 19.98 18.32
C ARG A 462 -23.79 20.65 19.67
N LYS A 463 -24.47 21.79 19.82
CA LYS A 463 -24.66 22.39 21.14
C LYS A 463 -25.52 21.45 21.99
N ASN A 464 -25.08 21.24 23.22
CA ASN A 464 -25.80 20.37 24.15
C ASN A 464 -27.07 21.09 24.64
N PRO A 465 -28.28 20.54 24.39
CA PRO A 465 -29.54 21.16 24.81
C PRO A 465 -29.76 21.12 26.33
N ASN A 466 -29.01 20.29 27.06
CA ASN A 466 -29.09 20.16 28.52
C ASN A 466 -28.00 20.95 29.26
N TYR A 467 -27.23 21.78 28.55
CA TYR A 467 -26.21 22.62 29.16
C TYR A 467 -26.87 23.90 29.70
N ASP A 468 -27.36 23.83 30.93
CA ASP A 468 -27.74 25.03 31.67
C ASP A 468 -26.48 25.81 32.03
N LEU A 469 -26.49 27.10 31.69
CA LEU A 469 -25.43 28.10 31.93
C LEU A 469 -25.10 28.29 33.42
#